data_AF-A0A841ZA75-F1
#
_entry.id   AF-A0A841ZA75-F1
#
_cell.length_a   1.000
_cell.length_b   1.000
_cell.length_c   1.000
_cell.angle_alpha   90.00
_cell.angle_beta   90.00
_cell.angle_gamma   90.00
#
_symmetry.space_group_name_H-M   'P 1'
#
loop_
_entity.id
_entity.type
_entity.pdbx_description
1 polymer ?
#
loop_
_entity_poly.entity_id
_entity_poly.type
_entity_poly.pdbx_seq_one_letter_code
_entity_poly.pdbx_strand_id
1 'polypeptide(L)'
;MNSRKKSGYVYKFVLAVVLLIGLVIAMQPGVYAKSVPHLEKFDINSITGKRTFVSSVSMAVPNNAYWSYTTTDVVIKGWNYTRYLNTLHYYDSKTKKYYH
;
A
#
# COMPACT_ATOMS: atom_id res chain seq x y z
N MET A 1 11.06 20.35 -51.09
CA MET A 1 10.31 20.25 -49.81
C MET A 1 10.84 21.30 -48.84
N ASN A 2 10.08 22.38 -48.59
CA ASN A 2 10.54 23.60 -47.88
C ASN A 2 11.16 23.31 -46.51
N SER A 3 12.37 23.83 -46.26
CA SER A 3 13.13 23.64 -45.01
C SER A 3 12.37 24.08 -43.75
N ARG A 4 11.50 25.11 -43.88
CA ARG A 4 10.60 25.57 -42.80
C ARG A 4 9.61 24.50 -42.33
N LYS A 5 9.10 23.65 -43.23
CA LYS A 5 8.20 22.54 -42.86
C LYS A 5 8.97 21.44 -42.12
N LYS A 6 10.21 21.13 -42.54
CA LYS A 6 11.08 20.15 -41.85
C LYS A 6 11.41 20.57 -40.42
N SER A 7 11.73 21.85 -40.20
CA SER A 7 12.01 22.40 -38.86
C SER A 7 10.83 22.24 -37.88
N GLY A 8 9.60 22.44 -38.35
CA GLY A 8 8.39 22.24 -37.52
C GLY A 8 8.15 20.78 -37.08
N TYR A 9 8.48 19.80 -37.93
CA TYR A 9 8.38 18.38 -37.56
C TYR A 9 9.47 17.97 -36.57
N VAL A 10 10.69 18.48 -36.73
CA VAL A 10 11.80 18.22 -35.80
C VAL A 10 11.48 18.77 -34.41
N TYR A 11 10.94 19.99 -34.32
CA TYR A 11 10.52 20.58 -33.03
C TYR A 11 9.44 19.74 -32.33
N LYS A 12 8.41 19.31 -33.07
CA LYS A 12 7.34 18.46 -32.52
C LYS A 12 7.87 17.12 -32.03
N PHE A 13 8.84 16.54 -32.75
CA PHE A 13 9.47 15.29 -32.36
C PHE A 13 10.27 15.43 -31.07
N VAL A 14 11.11 16.48 -30.97
CA VAL A 14 11.87 16.77 -29.74
C VAL A 14 10.93 17.04 -28.56
N LEU A 15 9.86 17.81 -28.76
CA LEU A 15 8.87 18.07 -27.73
C LEU A 15 8.18 16.77 -27.26
N ALA A 16 7.81 15.88 -28.18
CA ALA A 16 7.22 14.60 -27.85
C ALA A 16 8.17 13.71 -27.05
N VAL A 17 9.47 13.70 -27.41
CA VAL A 17 10.49 12.97 -26.65
C VAL A 17 10.67 13.53 -25.25
N VAL A 18 10.72 14.86 -25.09
CA VAL A 18 10.81 15.51 -23.77
C VAL A 18 9.58 15.20 -22.92
N LEU A 19 8.38 15.22 -23.50
CA LEU A 19 7.14 14.85 -22.80
C LEU A 19 7.13 13.38 -22.39
N LEU A 20 7.58 12.46 -23.25
CA LEU A 20 7.69 11.03 -22.92
C LEU A 20 8.69 10.77 -21.80
N ILE A 21 9.86 11.42 -21.84
CA ILE A 21 10.87 11.34 -20.78
C ILE A 21 10.30 11.91 -19.46
N GLY A 22 9.60 13.04 -19.51
CA GLY A 22 8.92 13.62 -18.36
C GLY A 22 7.85 12.67 -17.78
N LEU A 23 7.12 11.96 -18.64
CA LEU A 23 6.13 10.96 -18.23
C LEU A 23 6.80 9.78 -17.49
N VAL A 24 7.90 9.27 -18.02
CA VAL A 24 8.65 8.16 -17.41
C VAL A 24 9.29 8.58 -16.07
N ILE A 25 9.81 9.80 -15.96
CA ILE A 25 10.35 10.33 -14.69
C ILE A 25 9.23 10.56 -13.67
N ALA A 26 8.04 11.00 -14.10
CA ALA A 26 6.87 11.16 -13.24
C ALA A 26 6.31 9.82 -12.75
N MET A 27 6.54 8.72 -13.47
CA MET A 27 6.30 7.35 -13.01
C MET A 27 7.41 6.93 -12.02
N GLN A 28 7.54 7.65 -10.91
CA GLN A 28 8.48 7.31 -9.86
C GLN A 28 8.16 5.93 -9.24
N PRO A 29 9.16 5.18 -8.75
CA PRO A 29 8.98 3.89 -8.07
C PRO A 29 8.13 3.96 -6.78
N GLY A 30 7.65 5.14 -6.38
CA GLY A 30 6.67 5.32 -5.29
C GLY A 30 5.22 5.01 -5.65
N VAL A 31 4.90 4.73 -6.93
CA VAL A 31 3.52 4.49 -7.38
C VAL A 31 3.12 3.01 -7.30
N TYR A 32 4.07 2.08 -7.12
CA TYR A 32 3.73 0.68 -6.90
C TYR A 32 3.31 0.48 -5.44
N ALA A 33 1.99 0.40 -5.22
CA ALA A 33 1.42 -0.04 -3.96
C ALA A 33 1.19 -1.56 -3.99
N LYS A 34 1.43 -2.21 -2.85
CA LYS A 34 1.02 -3.60 -2.59
C LYS A 34 -0.13 -3.63 -1.61
N SER A 35 -1.01 -4.62 -1.79
CA SER A 35 -2.06 -4.91 -0.82
C SER A 35 -1.48 -5.75 0.32
N VAL A 36 -1.70 -5.32 1.56
CA VAL A 36 -1.22 -5.99 2.78
C VAL A 36 -2.35 -6.09 3.81
N PRO A 37 -2.35 -7.11 4.69
CA PRO A 37 -3.32 -7.18 5.78
C PRO A 37 -3.16 -6.01 6.74
N HIS A 38 -4.26 -5.36 7.11
CA HIS A 38 -4.26 -4.20 8.00
C HIS A 38 -5.01 -4.49 9.30
N LEU A 39 -6.22 -5.07 9.19
CA LEU A 39 -7.00 -5.49 10.35
C LEU A 39 -7.23 -6.99 10.31
N GLU A 40 -7.05 -7.67 11.43
CA GLU A 40 -7.41 -9.09 11.57
C GLU A 40 -8.23 -9.30 12.84
N LYS A 41 -9.43 -9.85 12.67
CA LYS A 41 -10.32 -10.25 13.77
C LYS A 41 -10.17 -11.73 14.05
N PHE A 42 -10.02 -12.07 15.32
CA PHE A 42 -10.01 -13.45 15.76
C PHE A 42 -10.67 -13.57 17.14
N ASP A 43 -11.21 -14.75 17.39
CA ASP A 43 -11.81 -15.10 18.67
C ASP A 43 -10.90 -16.08 19.40
N ILE A 44 -10.72 -15.92 20.70
CA ILE A 44 -10.14 -16.93 21.59
C ILE A 44 -11.26 -17.52 22.41
N ASN A 45 -11.46 -18.83 22.33
CA ASN A 45 -12.41 -19.54 23.16
C ASN A 45 -11.97 -19.49 24.63
N SER A 46 -12.84 -19.02 25.52
CA SER A 46 -12.51 -18.81 26.94
C SER A 46 -12.34 -20.11 27.73
N ILE A 47 -12.84 -21.24 27.20
CA ILE A 47 -12.79 -22.56 27.83
C ILE A 47 -11.61 -23.37 27.30
N THR A 48 -11.44 -23.41 25.97
CA THR A 48 -10.43 -24.26 25.31
C THR A 48 -9.15 -23.53 24.93
N GLY A 49 -9.13 -22.20 24.99
CA GLY A 49 -8.00 -21.37 24.55
C GLY A 49 -7.80 -21.37 23.03
N LYS A 50 -8.64 -22.06 22.25
CA LYS A 50 -8.48 -22.17 20.79
C LYS A 50 -8.73 -20.82 20.13
N ARG A 51 -7.80 -20.41 19.26
CA ARG A 51 -7.91 -19.24 18.39
C ARG A 51 -8.65 -19.59 17.09
N THR A 52 -9.62 -18.76 16.71
CA THR A 52 -10.39 -18.90 15.47
C THR A 52 -10.36 -17.58 14.71
N PHE A 53 -9.96 -17.63 13.44
CA PHE A 53 -10.02 -16.47 12.56
C PHE A 53 -11.48 -16.10 12.23
N VAL A 54 -11.78 -14.81 12.21
CA VAL A 54 -13.12 -14.28 11.91
C VAL A 54 -13.13 -13.55 10.57
N SER A 55 -12.25 -12.55 10.40
CA SER A 55 -12.20 -11.74 9.19
C SER A 55 -10.91 -10.94 9.11
N SER A 56 -10.54 -10.51 7.92
CA SER A 56 -9.43 -9.56 7.71
C SER A 56 -9.82 -8.43 6.75
N VAL A 57 -9.19 -7.28 6.92
CA VAL A 57 -9.26 -6.14 6.00
C VAL A 57 -7.86 -5.82 5.54
N SER A 58 -7.68 -5.61 4.25
CA SER A 58 -6.40 -5.22 3.67
C SER A 58 -6.35 -3.72 3.37
N MET A 59 -5.14 -3.17 3.32
CA MET A 59 -4.86 -1.81 2.87
C MET A 59 -3.78 -1.81 1.79
N ALA A 60 -3.71 -0.72 1.03
CA ALA A 60 -2.62 -0.50 0.08
C ALA A 60 -1.48 0.27 0.77
N VAL A 61 -0.25 -0.24 0.67
CA VAL A 61 0.97 0.44 1.14
C VAL A 61 2.01 0.48 0.02
N PRO A 62 2.94 1.45 0.01
CA PRO A 62 4.05 1.44 -0.93
C PRO A 62 4.84 0.12 -0.89
N ASN A 63 5.40 -0.31 -2.03
CA ASN A 63 6.09 -1.59 -2.13
C ASN A 63 7.26 -1.75 -1.14
N ASN A 64 7.94 -0.65 -0.86
CA ASN A 64 9.05 -0.53 0.09
C ASN A 64 8.62 -0.45 1.57
N ALA A 65 7.32 -0.34 1.85
CA ALA A 65 6.82 -0.44 3.21
C ALA A 65 6.92 -1.89 3.71
N TYR A 66 7.35 -2.09 4.94
CA TYR A 66 7.45 -3.41 5.58
C TYR A 66 6.65 -3.43 6.88
N TRP A 67 6.23 -4.61 7.31
CA TRP A 67 5.53 -4.76 8.59
C TRP A 67 6.45 -4.35 9.74
N SER A 68 5.96 -3.46 10.60
CA SER A 68 6.73 -2.89 11.70
C SER A 68 6.32 -3.48 13.05
N TYR A 69 5.04 -3.41 13.39
CA TYR A 69 4.51 -3.94 14.64
C TYR A 69 3.00 -4.16 14.53
N THR A 70 2.44 -4.87 15.51
CA THR A 70 1.01 -5.14 15.60
C THR A 70 0.50 -4.70 16.96
N THR A 71 -0.64 -4.02 17.00
CA THR A 71 -1.39 -3.78 18.24
C THR A 71 -2.59 -4.71 18.30
N THR A 72 -3.02 -5.07 19.50
CA THR A 72 -4.11 -6.01 19.72
C THR A 72 -5.07 -5.44 20.76
N ASP A 73 -6.32 -5.27 20.36
CA ASP A 73 -7.38 -4.75 21.22
C ASP A 73 -8.48 -5.78 21.44
N VAL A 74 -9.10 -5.76 22.61
CA VAL A 74 -10.32 -6.54 22.88
C VAL A 74 -11.52 -5.76 22.37
N VAL A 75 -12.26 -6.34 21.43
CA VAL A 75 -13.45 -5.69 20.84
C VAL A 75 -14.72 -6.15 21.54
N ILE A 76 -14.83 -7.44 21.85
CA ILE A 76 -16.04 -8.04 22.43
C ILE A 76 -15.63 -9.12 23.43
N LYS A 77 -16.32 -9.17 24.57
CA LYS A 77 -16.26 -10.31 25.51
C LYS A 77 -17.62 -11.00 25.52
N GLY A 78 -17.66 -12.22 25.00
CA GLY A 78 -18.81 -13.11 25.07
C GLY A 78 -18.66 -14.14 26.21
N TRP A 79 -19.68 -14.97 26.37
CA TRP A 79 -19.69 -15.98 27.44
C TRP A 79 -18.66 -17.10 27.21
N ASN A 80 -18.42 -17.52 25.96
CA ASN A 80 -17.46 -18.58 25.59
C ASN A 80 -16.32 -18.10 24.68
N TYR A 81 -16.23 -16.82 24.36
CA TYR A 81 -15.13 -16.28 23.57
C TYR A 81 -14.81 -14.84 23.93
N THR A 82 -13.55 -14.45 23.72
CA THR A 82 -13.15 -13.05 23.64
C THR A 82 -12.69 -12.74 22.22
N ARG A 83 -13.27 -11.71 21.61
CA ARG A 83 -12.89 -11.22 20.29
C ARG A 83 -11.80 -10.18 20.39
N TYR A 84 -10.77 -10.37 19.60
CA TYR A 84 -9.64 -9.47 19.47
C TYR A 84 -9.58 -8.90 18.06
N LEU A 85 -9.04 -7.69 17.95
CA LEU A 85 -8.70 -7.01 16.71
C LEU A 85 -7.20 -6.73 16.72
N ASN A 86 -6.49 -7.35 15.79
CA ASN A 86 -5.12 -6.97 15.47
C ASN A 86 -5.14 -5.83 14.46
N THR A 87 -4.36 -4.80 14.73
CA THR A 87 -4.03 -3.74 13.79
C THR A 87 -2.56 -3.87 13.40
N LEU A 88 -2.29 -4.16 12.14
CA LEU A 88 -0.94 -4.32 11.60
C LEU A 88 -0.45 -2.96 11.07
N HIS A 89 0.72 -2.55 11.52
CA HIS A 89 1.32 -1.29 11.15
C HIS A 89 2.52 -1.51 10.23
N TYR A 90 2.61 -0.71 9.17
CA TYR A 90 3.68 -0.78 8.18
C TYR A 90 4.51 0.49 8.21
N TYR A 91 5.80 0.35 7.95
CA TYR A 91 6.74 1.46 7.92
C TYR A 91 7.49 1.52 6.59
N ASP A 92 7.55 2.70 6.01
CA ASP A 92 8.34 2.99 4.82
C ASP A 92 9.70 3.57 5.22
N SER A 93 10.78 2.82 4.95
CA SER A 93 12.16 3.23 5.24
C SER A 93 12.64 4.44 4.45
N LYS A 94 12.07 4.70 3.27
CA LYS A 94 12.44 5.80 2.36
C LYS A 94 11.75 7.09 2.77
N THR A 95 10.45 7.05 3.00
CA THR A 95 9.67 8.24 3.37
C THR A 95 9.58 8.47 4.88
N LYS A 96 10.03 7.51 5.70
CA LYS A 96 9.95 7.53 7.16
C LYS A 96 8.52 7.63 7.69
N LYS A 97 7.54 7.17 6.91
CA LYS A 97 6.11 7.23 7.23
C LYS A 97 5.60 5.89 7.75
N TYR A 98 4.66 5.98 8.69
CA TYR A 98 3.87 4.83 9.14
C TYR A 98 2.52 4.78 8.41
N TYR A 99 2.05 3.57 8.19
CA TYR A 99 0.76 3.23 7.63
C TYR A 99 0.02 2.39 8.67
N HIS A 100 -1.19 2.85 9.01
CA HIS A 100 -2.08 2.27 10.01
C HIS A 100 -3.48 2.18 9.42
#